data_AF-A0A2K4XG19-F1
#
_entry.id   AF-A0A2K4XG19-F1
#
_cell.length_a   1.000
_cell.length_b   1.000
_cell.length_c   1.000
_cell.angle_alpha   90.00
_cell.angle_beta   90.00
_cell.angle_gamma   90.00
#
_symmetry.space_group_name_H-M   'P 1'
#
loop_
_entity.id
_entity.type
_entity.pdbx_description
1 polymer ?
#
loop_
_entity_poly.entity_id
_entity_poly.type
_entity_poly.pdbx_seq_one_letter_code
_entity_poly.pdbx_strand_id
1 'polypeptide(L)'
;MSKIFKAFSQYRIEAAYSIIALSGSGVLFLQYQSTQNFAWFIALSLFCTKMSIGIINYEQYRQSNKHSMKAMLLYLLFKFV
;
A
#
# COMPACT_ATOMS: atom_id res chain seq x y z
N MET A 1 -23.55 18.23 2.20
CA MET A 1 -22.30 17.44 2.36
C MET A 1 -21.63 17.37 0.99
N SER A 2 -20.55 18.16 0.77
CA SER A 2 -19.98 18.38 -0.57
C SER A 2 -19.54 17.06 -1.21
N LYS A 3 -19.80 16.88 -2.52
CA LYS A 3 -19.41 15.69 -3.32
C LYS A 3 -17.95 15.29 -3.12
N ILE A 4 -17.09 16.27 -2.84
CA ILE A 4 -15.65 16.12 -2.55
C ILE A 4 -15.40 15.28 -1.29
N PHE A 5 -16.17 15.50 -0.22
CA PHE A 5 -16.02 14.71 1.03
C PHE A 5 -16.48 13.27 0.86
N LYS A 6 -17.47 13.03 -0.01
CA LYS A 6 -17.97 11.68 -0.31
C LYS A 6 -16.97 10.90 -1.17
N ALA A 7 -16.33 11.57 -2.13
CA ALA A 7 -15.21 11.01 -2.90
C ALA A 7 -14.02 10.71 -1.99
N PHE A 8 -13.61 11.66 -1.13
CA PHE A 8 -12.55 11.41 -0.14
C PHE A 8 -12.87 10.19 0.72
N SER A 9 -14.11 10.04 1.19
CA SER A 9 -14.55 8.85 1.95
C SER A 9 -14.43 7.53 1.19
N GLN A 10 -14.68 7.52 -0.12
CA GLN A 10 -14.57 6.31 -0.94
C GLN A 10 -13.12 5.95 -1.27
N TYR A 11 -12.24 6.96 -1.36
CA TYR A 11 -10.85 6.80 -1.78
C TYR A 11 -9.83 6.88 -0.63
N ARG A 12 -10.26 6.94 0.65
CA ARG A 12 -9.35 7.09 1.81
C ARG A 12 -8.26 6.03 1.85
N ILE A 13 -8.61 4.79 1.53
CA ILE A 13 -7.70 3.65 1.61
C ILE A 13 -6.68 3.71 0.47
N GLU A 14 -7.12 4.06 -0.74
CA GLU A 14 -6.23 4.24 -1.90
C GLU A 14 -5.28 5.42 -1.69
N ALA A 15 -5.78 6.53 -1.14
CA ALA A 15 -4.95 7.68 -0.79
C ALA A 15 -3.91 7.34 0.29
N ALA A 16 -4.30 6.63 1.35
CA ALA A 16 -3.37 6.18 2.38
C ALA A 16 -2.29 5.24 1.81
N TYR A 17 -2.69 4.29 0.96
CA TYR A 17 -1.76 3.38 0.30
C TYR A 17 -0.76 4.10 -0.60
N SER A 18 -1.23 5.06 -1.41
CA SER A 18 -0.36 5.87 -2.26
C SER A 18 0.63 6.70 -1.45
N ILE A 19 0.18 7.33 -0.35
CA ILE A 19 1.06 8.10 0.54
C ILE A 19 2.13 7.19 1.17
N ILE A 20 1.74 6.03 1.70
CA ILE A 20 2.67 5.07 2.32
C ILE A 20 3.66 4.53 1.28
N ALA A 21 3.19 4.17 0.09
CA ALA A 21 4.05 3.65 -0.97
C ALA A 21 5.09 4.68 -1.42
N LEU A 22 4.67 5.93 -1.62
CA LEU A 22 5.53 7.01 -2.12
C LEU A 22 6.51 7.48 -1.04
N SER A 23 6.05 7.63 0.21
CA SER A 23 6.93 8.00 1.33
C SER A 23 7.92 6.89 1.69
N GLY A 24 7.46 5.65 1.81
CA GLY A 24 8.30 4.51 2.18
C GLY A 24 9.35 4.18 1.10
N SER A 25 8.96 4.19 -0.18
CA SER A 25 9.92 4.01 -1.27
C SER A 25 10.91 5.17 -1.36
N GLY A 26 10.48 6.41 -1.17
CA GLY A 26 11.35 7.58 -1.15
C GLY A 26 12.41 7.50 -0.05
N VAL A 27 12.02 7.14 1.18
CA VAL A 27 12.97 6.99 2.30
C VAL A 27 13.98 5.88 2.03
N LEU A 28 13.53 4.70 1.56
CA LEU A 28 14.41 3.58 1.28
C LEU A 28 15.37 3.87 0.11
N PHE A 29 14.88 4.58 -0.91
CA PHE A 29 15.70 5.02 -2.03
C PHE A 29 16.76 6.03 -1.60
N LEU A 30 16.41 7.01 -0.76
CA LEU A 30 17.37 7.96 -0.20
C LEU A 30 18.45 7.26 0.65
N GLN A 31 18.06 6.25 1.44
CA GLN A 31 19.02 5.43 2.20
C GLN A 31 19.96 4.65 1.28
N TYR A 32 19.42 4.04 0.22
CA TYR A 32 20.23 3.38 -0.79
C TYR A 32 21.21 4.35 -1.47
N GLN A 33 20.73 5.52 -1.91
CA GLN A 33 21.55 6.53 -2.56
C GLN A 33 22.65 7.08 -1.63
N SER A 34 22.33 7.30 -0.35
CA SER A 34 23.26 7.87 0.63
C SER A 34 24.32 6.88 1.12
N THR A 35 23.98 5.60 1.23
CA THR A 35 24.88 4.59 1.81
C THR A 35 25.49 3.65 0.77
N GLN A 36 24.94 3.64 -0.45
CA GLN A 36 25.22 2.66 -1.52
C GLN A 36 25.14 1.20 -1.06
N ASN A 37 24.46 0.93 0.06
CA ASN A 37 24.35 -0.42 0.60
C ASN A 37 23.23 -1.17 -0.12
N PHE A 38 23.60 -2.28 -0.75
CA PHE A 38 22.67 -3.16 -1.47
C PHE A 38 21.52 -3.68 -0.62
N ALA A 39 21.69 -3.79 0.71
CA ALA A 39 20.60 -4.16 1.61
C ALA A 39 19.40 -3.20 1.52
N TRP A 40 19.63 -1.90 1.32
CA TRP A 40 18.54 -0.93 1.12
C TRP A 40 17.85 -1.10 -0.23
N PHE A 41 18.58 -1.52 -1.27
CA PHE A 41 17.97 -1.87 -2.56
C PHE A 41 17.06 -3.10 -2.43
N ILE A 42 17.51 -4.15 -1.72
CA ILE A 42 16.68 -5.32 -1.41
C ILE A 42 15.45 -4.90 -0.61
N ALA A 43 15.62 -4.07 0.43
CA ALA A 43 14.52 -3.58 1.26
C ALA A 43 13.51 -2.76 0.44
N LEU A 44 13.98 -1.89 -0.46
CA LEU A 44 13.15 -1.13 -1.38
C LEU A 44 12.36 -2.05 -2.31
N SER A 45 13.00 -3.06 -2.91
CA SER A 45 12.32 -4.03 -3.77
C SER A 45 11.23 -4.78 -3.00
N LEU A 46 11.55 -5.34 -1.83
CA LEU A 46 10.57 -6.06 -1.00
C LEU A 46 9.41 -5.16 -0.55
N PHE A 47 9.70 -3.92 -0.18
CA PHE A 47 8.70 -2.94 0.20
C PHE A 47 7.75 -2.64 -0.97
N CYS A 48 8.28 -2.31 -2.15
CA CYS A 48 7.48 -2.05 -3.34
C CYS A 48 6.63 -3.25 -3.75
N THR A 49 7.19 -4.47 -3.74
CA THR A 49 6.43 -5.70 -4.02
C THR A 49 5.29 -5.91 -3.04
N LYS A 50 5.53 -5.71 -1.74
CA LYS A 50 4.49 -5.82 -0.69
C LYS A 50 3.38 -4.80 -0.90
N MET A 51 3.73 -3.55 -1.20
CA MET A 51 2.75 -2.49 -1.46
C MET A 51 1.90 -2.81 -2.69
N SER A 52 2.52 -3.25 -3.80
CA SER A 52 1.79 -3.66 -5.01
C SER A 52 0.83 -4.83 -4.74
N ILE A 53 1.26 -5.85 -4.00
CA ILE A 53 0.40 -6.97 -3.60
C ILE A 53 -0.77 -6.46 -2.74
N GLY A 54 -0.51 -5.57 -1.77
CA GLY A 54 -1.55 -4.97 -0.93
C GLY A 54 -2.61 -4.19 -1.73
N ILE A 55 -2.18 -3.41 -2.73
CA ILE A 55 -3.07 -2.64 -3.61
C ILE A 55 -3.92 -3.59 -4.48
N ILE A 56 -3.30 -4.58 -5.13
CA ILE A 56 -4.01 -5.57 -5.96
C ILE A 56 -5.05 -6.33 -5.14
N ASN A 57 -4.67 -6.76 -3.94
CA ASN A 57 -5.55 -7.46 -3.00
C ASN A 57 -6.73 -6.58 -2.56
N TYR A 58 -6.47 -5.31 -2.27
CA TYR A 58 -7.51 -4.35 -1.92
C TYR A 58 -8.48 -4.11 -3.10
N GLU A 59 -7.97 -4.01 -4.31
CA GLU A 59 -8.77 -3.84 -5.52
C GLU A 59 -9.65 -5.09 -5.80
N GLN A 60 -9.09 -6.29 -5.64
CA GLN A 60 -9.85 -7.54 -5.70
C GLN A 60 -10.96 -7.62 -4.63
N TYR A 61 -10.67 -7.19 -3.40
CA TYR A 61 -11.67 -7.12 -2.33
C TYR A 61 -12.80 -6.13 -2.68
N ARG A 62 -12.45 -4.96 -3.22
CA ARG A 62 -13.42 -3.94 -3.66
C ARG A 62 -14.32 -4.47 -4.79
N GLN A 63 -13.77 -5.23 -5.72
CA GLN A 63 -14.52 -5.86 -6.83
C GLN A 63 -15.38 -7.05 -6.37
N SER A 64 -14.95 -7.78 -5.33
CA SER A 64 -15.65 -8.97 -4.81
C SER A 64 -16.99 -8.66 -4.10
N ASN A 65 -17.33 -7.39 -3.84
CA ASN A 65 -18.56 -6.95 -3.17
C ASN A 65 -18.84 -7.61 -1.79
N LYS A 66 -17.82 -8.25 -1.19
CA LYS A 66 -17.88 -8.89 0.13
C LYS A 66 -17.53 -7.84 1.18
N HIS A 67 -18.52 -7.17 1.74
CA HIS A 67 -18.37 -6.16 2.80
C HIS A 67 -17.95 -6.75 4.17
N SER A 68 -16.82 -7.46 4.25
CA SER A 68 -16.27 -7.90 5.54
C SER A 68 -14.91 -7.24 5.80
N MET A 69 -14.91 -6.30 6.74
CA MET A 69 -13.71 -5.58 7.19
C MET A 69 -12.60 -6.53 7.66
N LYS A 70 -13.00 -7.70 8.20
CA LYS A 70 -12.10 -8.79 8.60
C LYS A 70 -11.38 -9.41 7.40
N ALA A 71 -12.05 -9.66 6.27
CA ALA A 71 -11.40 -10.18 5.08
C ALA A 71 -10.49 -9.14 4.41
N MET A 72 -10.87 -7.85 4.44
CA MET A 72 -10.01 -6.76 3.98
C MET A 72 -8.71 -6.69 4.80
N LEU A 73 -8.82 -6.72 6.13
CA LEU A 73 -7.66 -6.78 7.04
C LEU A 73 -6.80 -8.02 6.80
N LEU A 74 -7.41 -9.17 6.52
CA LEU A 74 -6.69 -10.42 6.23
C LEU A 74 -5.99 -10.37 4.85
N TYR A 75 -6.60 -9.73 3.85
CA TYR A 75 -5.98 -9.47 2.56
C TYR A 75 -4.81 -8.46 2.64
N LEU A 76 -4.90 -7.50 3.56
CA LEU A 76 -3.89 -6.46 3.80
C LEU A 76 -2.72 -6.92 4.67
N LEU A 77 -3.00 -7.69 5.73
CA LEU A 77 -2.00 -8.08 6.75
C LEU A 77 -1.42 -9.47 6.52
N PHE A 78 -2.18 -10.41 5.95
CA PHE A 78 -1.90 -11.85 6.10
C PHE A 78 -1.22 -12.51 4.90
N LYS A 79 -0.94 -11.81 3.79
CA LYS A 79 -0.06 -12.35 2.74
C LYS A 79 1.42 -12.13 3.11
N PHE A 80 1.80 -12.81 4.19
CA PHE A 80 3.14 -12.93 4.74
C PHE A 80 3.61 -14.38 4.67
N VAL A 81 3.27 -15.07 3.59
CA VAL A 81 3.84 -16.36 3.17
C VAL A 81 3.96 -16.34 1.66
#